data_AF-A0A448ITB0-F1
#
_entry.id   AF-A0A448ITB0-F1
#
_cell.length_a   1.000
_cell.length_b   1.000
_cell.length_c   1.000
_cell.angle_alpha   90.00
_cell.angle_beta   90.00
_cell.angle_gamma   90.00
#
_symmetry.space_group_name_H-M   'P 1'
#
loop_
_entity.id
_entity.type
_entity.pdbx_description
1 polymer ?
#
loop_
_entity_poly.entity_id
_entity_poly.type
_entity_poly.pdbx_seq_one_letter_code
_entity_poly.pdbx_strand_id
1 'polypeptide(L)'
;MPSRTGRGQQPPTGRRTNKQRGLGWQHTQNRDRLLARHRDGRPCWWCGKPMWRDATRNPDRRPLHADHTRARSRGGTTADRLLHAVCNEARGDGSRDHDRPAAETVAGRTDADLGPLAMPWPDFDR
;
A
#
# COMPACT_ATOMS: atom_id res chain seq x y z
N MET A 1 63.16 -4.34 15.77
CA MET A 1 61.75 -3.92 15.92
C MET A 1 61.52 -2.65 15.11
N PRO A 2 60.85 -2.70 13.94
CA PRO A 2 60.25 -1.51 13.38
C PRO A 2 58.73 -1.64 13.18
N SER A 3 58.04 -0.65 13.74
CA SER A 3 56.86 0.06 13.23
C SER A 3 55.70 -0.74 12.61
N ARG A 4 54.67 -1.01 13.44
CA ARG A 4 53.29 -1.26 12.99
C ARG A 4 52.67 0.06 12.51
N THR A 5 52.48 0.19 11.20
CA THR A 5 51.64 1.22 10.58
C THR A 5 50.19 1.02 11.01
N GLY A 6 49.60 2.03 11.63
CA GLY A 6 48.19 2.07 12.00
C GLY A 6 47.32 2.13 10.76
N ARG A 7 46.50 1.08 10.58
CA ARG A 7 45.44 1.02 9.57
C ARG A 7 44.34 2.00 9.99
N GLY A 8 44.22 3.13 9.28
CA GLY A 8 43.13 4.09 9.46
C GLY A 8 41.78 3.39 9.25
N GLN A 9 40.93 3.42 10.27
CA GLN A 9 39.57 2.90 10.19
C GLN A 9 38.77 3.80 9.25
N GLN A 10 38.24 3.23 8.17
CA GLN A 10 37.28 3.91 7.31
C GLN A 10 36.00 4.20 8.11
N PRO A 11 35.40 5.39 7.97
CA PRO A 11 34.17 5.72 8.68
C PRO A 11 33.02 4.80 8.21
N PRO A 12 32.15 4.32 9.11
CA PRO A 12 31.03 3.48 8.73
C PRO A 12 30.08 4.25 7.81
N THR A 13 29.67 3.64 6.70
CA THR A 13 28.67 4.20 5.78
C THR A 13 27.34 4.35 6.53
N GLY A 14 27.05 5.58 6.96
CA GLY A 14 25.94 5.88 7.88
C GLY A 14 24.57 5.49 7.33
N ARG A 15 23.85 4.64 8.06
CA ARG A 15 22.45 4.31 7.81
C ARG A 15 21.62 5.59 7.97
N ARG A 16 20.99 6.08 6.88
CA ARG A 16 20.16 7.29 6.91
C ARG A 16 19.08 7.18 8.01
N THR A 17 18.97 8.21 8.85
CA THR A 17 17.95 8.29 9.91
C THR A 17 16.53 8.35 9.31
N ASN A 18 15.48 8.03 10.09
CA ASN A 18 14.09 8.12 9.61
C ASN A 18 13.74 9.51 9.02
N LYS A 19 14.36 10.57 9.55
CA LYS A 19 14.27 11.94 9.04
C LYS A 19 14.92 12.08 7.65
N GLN A 20 16.10 11.51 7.46
CA GLN A 20 16.84 11.50 6.20
C GLN A 20 16.26 10.53 5.13
N ARG A 21 15.42 9.57 5.53
CA ARG A 21 14.73 8.64 4.63
C ARG A 21 13.35 9.13 4.17
N GLY A 22 12.92 10.33 4.59
CA GLY A 22 11.54 10.79 4.37
C GLY A 22 10.49 9.90 5.05
N LEU A 23 10.90 9.10 6.04
CA LEU A 23 10.04 8.28 6.90
C LEU A 23 9.53 9.06 8.12
N GLY A 24 9.77 10.37 8.16
CA GLY A 24 9.46 11.21 9.31
C GLY A 24 8.01 11.67 9.37
N TRP A 25 7.78 12.64 10.26
CA TRP A 25 6.54 13.32 10.62
C TRP A 25 5.49 13.52 9.50
N GLN A 26 5.90 13.75 8.25
CA GLN A 26 5.00 13.86 7.10
C GLN A 26 4.24 12.56 6.80
N HIS A 27 4.89 11.40 6.90
CA HIS A 27 4.23 10.12 6.67
C HIS A 27 3.20 9.83 7.78
N THR A 28 3.55 10.15 9.04
CA THR A 28 2.62 10.03 10.17
C THR A 28 1.41 10.94 9.98
N GLN A 29 1.59 12.22 9.64
CA GLN A 29 0.46 13.11 9.34
C GLN A 29 -0.38 12.66 8.17
N ASN A 30 0.23 12.17 7.09
CA ASN A 30 -0.52 11.67 5.95
C ASN A 30 -1.39 10.48 6.36
N ARG A 31 -0.85 9.57 7.17
CA ARG A 31 -1.60 8.46 7.75
C ARG A 31 -2.73 8.95 8.65
N ASP A 32 -2.47 9.91 9.54
CA ASP A 32 -3.48 10.43 10.46
C ASP A 32 -4.62 11.15 9.71
N ARG A 33 -4.28 11.92 8.67
CA ARG A 33 -5.25 12.54 7.75
C ARG A 33 -6.09 11.50 7.01
N LEU A 34 -5.48 10.39 6.60
CA LEU A 34 -6.21 9.30 5.96
C LEU A 34 -7.13 8.59 6.96
N LEU A 35 -6.67 8.33 8.18
CA LEU A 35 -7.47 7.74 9.24
C LEU A 35 -8.65 8.62 9.65
N ALA A 36 -8.44 9.94 9.75
CA ALA A 36 -9.49 10.90 10.07
C ALA A 36 -10.64 10.86 9.05
N ARG A 37 -10.32 10.66 7.76
CA ARG A 37 -11.29 10.53 6.67
C ARG A 37 -11.84 9.12 6.48
N HIS A 38 -11.20 8.12 7.07
CA HIS A 38 -11.60 6.72 6.95
C HIS A 38 -12.98 6.49 7.57
N ARG A 39 -13.79 5.66 6.94
CA ARG A 39 -15.03 5.14 7.51
C ARG A 39 -14.82 3.64 7.70
N ASP A 40 -15.07 3.18 8.91
CA ASP A 40 -14.96 1.78 9.27
C ASP A 40 -15.84 0.90 8.38
N GLY A 41 -15.31 -0.25 7.97
CA GLY A 41 -15.95 -1.15 7.02
C GLY A 41 -15.67 -0.86 5.54
N ARG A 42 -15.04 0.27 5.18
CA ARG A 42 -14.63 0.51 3.78
C ARG A 42 -13.74 -0.62 3.26
N PRO A 43 -13.93 -1.08 2.02
CA PRO A 43 -13.15 -2.18 1.46
C PRO A 43 -11.70 -1.78 1.24
N CYS A 44 -10.79 -2.67 1.60
CA CYS A 44 -9.38 -2.59 1.23
C CYS A 44 -9.25 -2.72 -0.28
N TRP A 45 -8.55 -1.78 -0.94
CA TRP A 45 -8.41 -1.80 -2.40
C TRP A 45 -7.69 -3.05 -2.93
N TRP A 46 -6.81 -3.64 -2.13
CA TRP A 46 -6.03 -4.83 -2.51
C TRP A 46 -6.84 -6.13 -2.41
N CYS A 47 -7.46 -6.39 -1.25
CA CYS A 47 -8.11 -7.69 -0.96
C CYS A 47 -9.64 -7.63 -0.87
N GLY A 48 -10.26 -6.44 -0.96
CA GLY A 48 -11.71 -6.25 -0.87
C GLY A 48 -12.31 -6.35 0.53
N LYS A 49 -11.57 -6.87 1.53
CA LYS A 49 -12.07 -7.06 2.91
C LYS A 49 -12.26 -5.71 3.64
N PRO A 50 -13.17 -5.63 4.62
CA PRO A 50 -13.41 -4.40 5.38
C PRO A 50 -12.17 -3.97 6.17
N MET A 51 -11.97 -2.66 6.23
CA MET A 51 -10.91 -2.01 7.00
C MET A 51 -11.48 -1.28 8.22
N TRP A 52 -10.83 -1.47 9.37
CA TRP A 52 -11.21 -0.89 10.66
C TRP A 52 -10.06 -0.06 11.24
N ARG A 53 -10.37 1.07 11.88
CA ARG A 53 -9.39 1.86 12.64
C ARG A 53 -8.83 1.05 13.82
N ASP A 54 -9.70 0.29 14.48
CA ASP A 54 -9.30 -0.68 15.50
C ASP A 54 -8.57 -1.85 14.85
N ALA A 55 -7.28 -1.98 15.17
CA ALA A 55 -6.41 -3.01 14.64
C ALA A 55 -6.94 -4.43 14.92
N THR A 56 -7.58 -4.66 16.07
CA THR A 56 -8.02 -6.01 16.48
C THR A 56 -9.14 -6.56 15.60
N ARG A 57 -9.88 -5.68 14.93
CA ARG A 57 -10.99 -6.01 14.01
C ARG A 57 -10.53 -6.25 12.58
N ASN A 58 -9.30 -5.88 12.25
CA ASN A 58 -8.74 -6.16 10.94
C ASN A 58 -8.40 -7.65 10.79
N PRO A 59 -8.54 -8.23 9.59
CA PRO A 59 -8.22 -9.64 9.35
C PRO A 59 -6.78 -10.04 9.72
N ASP A 60 -5.83 -9.12 9.58
CA ASP A 60 -4.42 -9.29 9.95
C ASP A 60 -4.10 -8.84 11.38
N ARG A 61 -5.10 -8.41 12.14
CA ARG A 61 -5.00 -7.85 13.50
C ARG A 61 -3.96 -6.72 13.64
N ARG A 62 -3.72 -5.98 12.56
CA ARG A 62 -2.73 -4.89 12.51
C ARG A 62 -3.40 -3.55 12.21
N PRO A 63 -2.79 -2.42 12.61
CA PRO A 63 -3.28 -1.10 12.23
C PRO A 63 -3.26 -0.93 10.71
N LEU A 64 -4.12 -0.05 10.18
CA LEU A 64 -4.07 0.30 8.76
C LEU A 64 -2.78 1.05 8.42
N HIS A 65 -2.23 0.74 7.25
CA HIS A 65 -1.03 1.36 6.68
C HIS A 65 -1.40 2.38 5.60
N ALA A 66 -0.62 3.46 5.52
CA ALA A 66 -0.76 4.49 4.49
C ALA A 66 0.06 4.07 3.26
N ASP A 67 -0.65 3.67 2.20
CA ASP A 67 -0.06 3.22 0.94
C ASP A 67 0.05 4.39 -0.05
N HIS A 68 0.99 4.27 -0.97
CA HIS A 68 1.21 5.22 -2.05
C HIS A 68 0.85 4.57 -3.38
N THR A 69 -0.10 5.13 -4.15
CA THR A 69 -0.34 4.67 -5.54
C THR A 69 0.96 4.53 -6.33
N ARG A 70 1.85 5.53 -6.26
CA ARG A 70 3.23 5.44 -6.73
C ARG A 70 4.15 5.16 -5.55
N ALA A 71 4.75 3.97 -5.49
CA ALA A 71 5.63 3.62 -4.39
C ALA A 71 6.80 4.61 -4.23
N ARG A 72 7.29 4.78 -2.99
CA ARG A 72 8.42 5.68 -2.68
C ARG A 72 9.70 5.30 -3.41
N SER A 73 9.95 4.00 -3.56
CA SER A 73 11.06 3.47 -4.37
C SER A 73 11.00 3.92 -5.83
N ARG A 74 9.81 4.25 -6.33
CA ARG A 74 9.57 4.76 -7.68
C ARG A 74 9.35 6.28 -7.72
N GLY A 75 9.61 7.00 -6.63
CA GLY A 75 9.54 8.47 -6.57
C GLY A 75 8.21 9.07 -6.09
N GLY A 76 7.27 8.26 -5.56
CA GLY A 76 6.06 8.83 -4.95
C GLY A 76 6.31 9.44 -3.57
N THR A 77 5.68 10.57 -3.28
CA THR A 77 5.95 11.37 -2.08
C THR A 77 4.79 11.39 -1.08
N THR A 78 3.57 11.12 -1.53
CA THR A 78 2.35 11.26 -0.72
C THR A 78 1.57 9.96 -0.68
N ALA A 79 1.22 9.53 0.54
CA ALA A 79 0.28 8.45 0.74
C ALA A 79 -1.15 8.93 0.48
N ASP A 80 -1.91 8.16 -0.28
CA ASP A 80 -3.23 8.54 -0.77
C ASP A 80 -4.34 7.54 -0.41
N ARG A 81 -3.98 6.35 0.10
CA ARG A 81 -4.95 5.33 0.52
C ARG A 81 -4.52 4.59 1.79
N LEU A 82 -5.49 3.94 2.43
CA LEU A 82 -5.25 2.99 3.50
C LEU A 82 -5.37 1.56 2.97
N LEU A 83 -4.52 0.67 3.48
CA LEU A 83 -4.58 -0.77 3.28
C LEU A 83 -4.36 -1.51 4.60
N HIS A 84 -4.79 -2.77 4.67
CA HIS A 84 -4.27 -3.70 5.68
C HIS A 84 -2.75 -3.82 5.54
N ALA A 85 -2.07 -4.15 6.63
CA ALA A 85 -0.62 -4.15 6.67
C ALA A 85 -0.04 -5.24 5.76
N VAL A 86 -0.62 -6.46 5.80
CA VAL A 86 -0.23 -7.57 4.91
C VAL A 86 -0.51 -7.23 3.45
N CYS A 87 -1.59 -6.52 3.15
CA CYS A 87 -1.91 -6.11 1.78
C CYS A 87 -0.92 -5.07 1.24
N ASN A 88 -0.54 -4.10 2.06
CA ASN A 88 0.48 -3.11 1.72
C ASN A 88 1.85 -3.78 1.47
N GLU A 89 2.22 -4.78 2.28
CA GLU A 89 3.44 -5.56 2.10
C GLU A 89 3.40 -6.42 0.83
N ALA A 90 2.28 -7.10 0.58
CA ALA A 90 2.09 -7.95 -0.61
C ALA A 90 2.19 -7.14 -1.90
N ARG A 91 1.60 -5.94 -1.94
CA ARG A 91 1.67 -5.00 -3.06
C ARG A 91 3.10 -4.59 -3.42
N GLY A 92 3.93 -4.37 -2.41
CA GLY A 92 5.30 -3.92 -2.57
C GLY A 92 5.38 -2.54 -3.24
N ASP A 93 5.98 -2.49 -4.42
CA ASP A 93 6.20 -1.24 -5.15
C ASP A 93 5.13 -0.93 -6.22
N GLY A 94 4.05 -1.72 -6.25
CA GLY A 94 2.96 -1.64 -7.22
C GLY A 94 3.15 -2.49 -8.48
N SER A 95 4.28 -3.20 -8.64
CA SER A 95 4.44 -4.17 -9.74
C SER A 95 3.36 -5.26 -9.76
N ARG A 96 2.79 -5.58 -8.59
CA ARG A 96 1.82 -6.65 -8.37
C ARG A 96 0.37 -6.18 -8.37
N ASP A 97 0.09 -4.95 -8.84
CA ASP A 97 -1.27 -4.41 -8.83
C ASP A 97 -2.26 -5.27 -9.63
N HIS A 98 -1.76 -6.06 -10.60
CA HIS A 98 -2.54 -7.04 -11.36
C HIS A 98 -2.87 -8.31 -10.57
N ASP A 99 -2.04 -8.68 -9.59
CA ASP A 99 -2.21 -9.86 -8.72
C ASP A 99 -3.18 -9.60 -7.56
N ARG A 100 -3.87 -8.46 -7.54
CA ARG A 100 -4.70 -8.07 -6.40
C ARG A 100 -5.93 -9.00 -6.31
N PRO A 101 -6.20 -9.64 -5.16
CA PRO A 101 -7.36 -10.53 -5.01
C PRO A 101 -8.71 -9.82 -5.23
N ALA A 102 -8.77 -8.50 -5.00
CA ALA A 102 -9.96 -7.69 -5.26
C ALA A 102 -10.30 -7.54 -6.76
N ALA A 103 -9.37 -7.84 -7.69
CA ALA A 103 -9.66 -7.82 -9.11
C ALA A 103 -10.45 -9.07 -9.53
N GLU A 104 -10.06 -10.23 -9.01
CA GLU A 104 -10.68 -11.53 -9.31
C GLU A 104 -12.12 -11.61 -8.80
N THR A 105 -12.38 -11.04 -7.62
CA THR A 105 -13.72 -11.04 -7.01
C THR A 105 -14.77 -10.24 -7.81
N VAL A 106 -14.34 -9.29 -8.65
CA VAL A 106 -15.24 -8.56 -9.55
C VAL A 106 -15.45 -9.31 -10.85
N ALA A 107 -14.40 -9.97 -11.37
CA ALA A 107 -14.46 -10.76 -12.61
C ALA A 107 -15.39 -11.99 -12.49
N GLY A 108 -15.54 -12.57 -11.29
CA GLY A 108 -16.45 -13.69 -11.05
C GLY A 108 -17.96 -13.37 -11.05
N ARG A 109 -18.35 -12.11 -11.31
CA ARG A 109 -19.76 -11.68 -11.43
C ARG A 109 -20.25 -11.61 -12.88
N THR A 110 -19.67 -12.39 -13.79
CA THR A 110 -20.11 -12.42 -15.20
C THR A 110 -21.52 -12.95 -15.40
N ASP A 111 -22.05 -13.70 -14.43
CA ASP A 111 -23.43 -14.20 -14.44
C ASP A 111 -24.40 -13.31 -13.63
N ALA A 112 -23.97 -12.12 -13.24
CA ALA A 112 -24.87 -11.18 -12.60
C ALA A 112 -25.93 -10.80 -13.62
N ASP A 113 -27.17 -11.26 -13.42
CA ASP A 113 -28.36 -10.69 -14.03
C ASP A 113 -28.32 -9.18 -13.77
N LEU A 114 -27.84 -8.44 -14.77
CA LEU A 114 -27.67 -6.98 -14.73
C LEU A 114 -29.03 -6.27 -14.68
N GLY A 115 -30.13 -7.04 -14.69
CA GLY A 115 -31.50 -6.58 -14.66
C GLY A 115 -31.97 -6.08 -16.03
N PRO A 116 -33.27 -5.76 -16.14
CA PRO A 116 -33.88 -5.34 -17.40
C PRO A 116 -33.38 -3.98 -17.93
N LEU A 117 -32.58 -3.25 -17.13
CA LEU A 117 -31.97 -1.96 -17.50
C LEU A 117 -30.54 -2.10 -18.04
N ALA A 118 -30.03 -3.32 -18.18
CA ALA A 118 -28.74 -3.58 -18.78
C ALA A 118 -28.79 -3.22 -20.27
N MET A 119 -28.07 -2.16 -20.65
CA MET A 119 -27.87 -1.83 -22.05
C MET A 119 -26.76 -2.74 -22.60
N PRO A 120 -27.00 -3.50 -23.69
CA PRO A 120 -25.92 -4.23 -24.34
C PRO A 120 -24.88 -3.22 -24.82
N TRP A 121 -23.60 -3.49 -24.54
CA TRP A 121 -22.52 -2.71 -25.12
C TRP A 121 -22.56 -2.95 -26.64
N PRO A 122 -22.49 -1.92 -27.49
CA PRO A 122 -22.54 -2.12 -28.93
C PRO A 122 -21.34 -2.97 -29.38
N ASP A 123 -21.63 -4.15 -29.92
CA ASP A 123 -20.64 -4.96 -30.62
C ASP A 123 -20.32 -4.27 -31.95
N PHE A 124 -19.09 -3.77 -32.06
CA PHE A 124 -18.54 -3.23 -33.30
C PHE A 124 -17.69 -4.31 -33.97
N ASP A 125 -18.32 -5.40 -34.39
CA ASP A 125 -17.65 -6.39 -35.22
C ASP A 125 -17.24 -5.77 -36.58
N ARG A 126 -15.97 -5.95 -36.93
CA ARG A 126 -15.36 -5.61 -38.22
C ARG A 126 -14.96 -6.87 -38.97
#